data_AF-A0A496QNW8-F1
#
_entry.id   AF-A0A496QNW8-F1
#
_cell.length_a   1.000
_cell.length_b   1.000
_cell.length_c   1.000
_cell.angle_alpha   90.00
_cell.angle_beta   90.00
_cell.angle_gamma   90.00
#
_symmetry.space_group_name_H-M   'P 1'
#
loop_
_entity.id
_entity.type
_entity.pdbx_description
1 polymer ?
#
loop_
_entity_poly.entity_id
_entity_poly.type
_entity_poly.pdbx_seq_one_letter_code
_entity_poly.pdbx_strand_id
1 'polypeptide(L)'
;MNASGYSIPVLHNAVGIMTPFLLAGLGGLFTELAGMLNIALEGLILLGAFASVAFASATGSLLWGILLGILSSMVLAYIFGFISLYLKANIFITGLATNLFALGFTVVLAHQIYGHKGVVPFKLPTLPVISIPFLQKIPLLGDLFLGHDIIVYISWIIVIITAIVIYKTPFG
;
A
#
# COMPACT_ATOMS: atom_id res chain seq x y z
N MET A 1 -7.34 -32.41 18.33
CA MET A 1 -7.11 -30.97 18.05
C MET A 1 -6.62 -30.86 16.63
N ASN A 2 -7.52 -30.58 15.66
CA ASN A 2 -7.21 -30.70 14.24
C ASN A 2 -6.56 -29.42 13.70
N ALA A 3 -5.37 -29.55 13.11
CA ALA A 3 -4.63 -28.47 12.45
C ALA A 3 -5.38 -27.82 11.27
N SER A 4 -6.45 -28.45 10.78
CA SER A 4 -7.28 -27.96 9.67
C SER A 4 -8.20 -26.79 10.02
N GLY A 5 -8.42 -26.49 11.30
CA GLY A 5 -9.29 -25.38 11.73
C GLY A 5 -8.64 -24.00 11.68
N TYR A 6 -7.31 -23.92 11.69
CA TYR A 6 -6.56 -22.65 11.73
C TYR A 6 -6.07 -22.17 10.36
N SER A 7 -6.02 -23.04 9.36
CA SER A 7 -5.46 -22.72 8.05
C SER A 7 -6.28 -21.67 7.29
N ILE A 8 -7.62 -21.75 7.35
CA ILE A 8 -8.52 -20.85 6.62
C ILE A 8 -8.45 -19.41 7.16
N PRO A 9 -8.55 -19.15 8.49
CA PRO A 9 -8.40 -17.80 9.02
C PRO A 9 -7.00 -17.19 8.78
N VAL A 10 -5.96 -18.01 8.82
CA VAL A 10 -4.59 -17.55 8.53
C VAL A 10 -4.49 -17.11 7.07
N LEU A 11 -5.03 -17.89 6.12
CA LEU A 11 -5.05 -17.52 4.71
C LEU A 11 -5.86 -16.23 4.47
N HIS A 12 -7.03 -16.13 5.10
CA HIS A 12 -7.88 -14.95 4.98
C HIS A 12 -7.13 -13.68 5.44
N ASN A 13 -6.50 -13.71 6.61
CA ASN A 13 -5.73 -12.57 7.10
C ASN A 13 -4.49 -12.28 6.24
N ALA A 14 -3.85 -13.31 5.70
CA ALA A 14 -2.70 -13.15 4.81
C ALA A 14 -3.05 -12.30 3.58
N VAL A 15 -4.24 -12.50 3.00
CA VAL A 15 -4.71 -11.70 1.84
C VAL A 15 -4.76 -10.21 2.19
N GLY A 16 -5.34 -9.85 3.35
CA GLY A 16 -5.40 -8.46 3.80
C GLY A 16 -4.01 -7.85 4.01
N ILE A 17 -3.10 -8.58 4.67
CA ILE A 17 -1.73 -8.12 4.94
C ILE A 17 -0.90 -7.99 3.66
N MET A 18 -1.10 -8.87 2.68
CA MET A 18 -0.36 -8.86 1.41
C MET A 18 -0.85 -7.77 0.43
N THR A 19 -2.07 -7.27 0.59
CA THR A 19 -2.69 -6.34 -0.36
C THR A 19 -1.86 -5.06 -0.60
N PRO A 20 -1.32 -4.36 0.41
CA PRO A 20 -0.44 -3.21 0.18
C PRO A 20 0.83 -3.57 -0.59
N PHE A 21 1.43 -4.73 -0.31
CA PHE A 21 2.62 -5.22 -1.02
C PHE A 21 2.31 -5.59 -2.47
N LEU A 22 1.13 -6.15 -2.75
CA LEU A 22 0.66 -6.41 -4.10
C LEU A 22 0.57 -5.10 -4.89
N LEU A 23 -0.10 -4.09 -4.35
CA LEU A 23 -0.23 -2.78 -4.99
C LEU A 23 1.13 -2.11 -5.23
N ALA A 24 2.01 -2.17 -4.23
CA ALA A 24 3.35 -1.61 -4.35
C ALA A 24 4.19 -2.37 -5.39
N GLY A 25 4.09 -3.71 -5.42
CA GLY A 25 4.75 -4.56 -6.41
C GLY A 25 4.31 -4.28 -7.84
N LEU A 26 3.02 -4.00 -8.08
CA LEU A 26 2.55 -3.56 -9.39
C LEU A 26 3.15 -2.22 -9.81
N GLY A 27 3.28 -1.28 -8.88
CA GLY A 27 4.01 -0.02 -9.14
C GLY A 27 5.49 -0.26 -9.48
N GLY A 28 6.14 -1.17 -8.73
CA GLY A 28 7.50 -1.61 -9.00
C GLY A 28 7.67 -2.25 -10.38
N LEU A 29 6.72 -3.09 -10.79
CA LEU A 29 6.69 -3.70 -12.13
C LEU A 29 6.70 -2.65 -13.23
N PHE A 30 5.88 -1.59 -13.12
CA PHE A 30 5.90 -0.51 -14.12
C PHE A 30 7.25 0.21 -14.18
N THR A 31 7.90 0.45 -13.05
CA THR A 31 9.23 1.07 -13.05
C THR A 31 10.28 0.16 -13.66
N GLU A 32 10.23 -1.14 -13.37
CA GLU A 32 11.15 -2.13 -13.92
C GLU A 32 11.00 -2.26 -15.44
N LEU A 33 9.76 -2.27 -15.95
CA LEU A 33 9.47 -2.26 -17.38
C LEU A 33 9.97 -0.97 -18.07
N ALA A 34 9.98 0.16 -17.36
CA ALA A 34 10.58 1.41 -17.84
C ALA A 34 12.12 1.41 -17.79
N GLY A 35 12.75 0.29 -17.44
CA GLY A 35 14.22 0.14 -17.36
C GLY A 35 14.82 0.64 -16.04
N MET A 36 14.00 0.88 -15.02
CA MET A 36 14.42 1.44 -13.75
C MET A 36 13.90 0.62 -12.57
N LEU A 37 14.79 -0.08 -11.87
CA LEU A 37 14.40 -0.77 -10.65
C LEU A 37 14.16 0.24 -9.49
N ASN A 38 12.95 0.23 -8.92
CA ASN A 38 12.56 1.13 -7.84
C ASN A 38 13.06 0.64 -6.47
N ILE A 39 14.26 1.07 -6.08
CA ILE A 39 14.87 0.78 -4.78
C ILE A 39 14.17 1.53 -3.62
N ALA A 40 13.45 2.63 -3.91
CA ALA A 40 12.82 3.48 -2.90
C ALA A 40 11.44 2.98 -2.41
N LEU A 41 11.02 1.79 -2.83
CA LEU A 41 9.65 1.31 -2.70
C LEU A 41 9.20 1.18 -1.22
N GLU A 42 10.09 0.75 -0.33
CA GLU A 42 9.81 0.67 1.12
C GLU A 42 9.48 2.05 1.72
N GLY A 43 10.27 3.07 1.38
CA GLY A 43 10.08 4.44 1.83
C GLY A 43 8.79 5.05 1.29
N LEU A 44 8.43 4.74 0.03
CA LEU A 44 7.17 5.18 -0.56
C LEU A 44 5.94 4.57 0.15
N ILE A 45 5.99 3.28 0.49
CA ILE A 45 4.94 2.64 1.30
C ILE A 45 4.86 3.31 2.67
N LEU A 46 5.99 3.48 3.34
CA LEU A 46 6.04 4.01 4.70
C LEU A 46 5.51 5.44 4.78
N LEU A 47 5.95 6.32 3.88
CA LEU A 47 5.47 7.70 3.83
C LEU A 47 3.97 7.77 3.52
N GLY A 48 3.50 6.96 2.56
CA GLY A 48 2.09 6.92 2.17
C GLY A 48 1.18 6.43 3.30
N ALA A 49 1.61 5.40 4.03
CA ALA A 49 0.90 4.88 5.20
C ALA A 49 0.82 5.93 6.31
N PHE A 50 1.96 6.57 6.65
CA PHE A 50 2.00 7.63 7.65
C PHE A 50 1.11 8.82 7.26
N ALA A 51 1.25 9.32 6.04
CA ALA A 51 0.47 10.45 5.54
C ALA A 51 -1.04 10.12 5.51
N SER A 52 -1.41 8.90 5.10
CA SER A 52 -2.82 8.47 5.10
C SER A 52 -3.44 8.56 6.49
N VAL A 53 -2.74 8.06 7.50
CA VAL A 53 -3.17 8.13 8.90
C VAL A 53 -3.18 9.58 9.40
N ALA A 54 -2.16 10.37 9.05
CA ALA A 54 -2.06 11.76 9.47
C ALA A 54 -3.17 12.65 8.92
N PHE A 55 -3.55 12.46 7.66
CA PHE A 55 -4.64 13.22 7.06
C PHE A 55 -6.01 12.68 7.44
N ALA A 56 -6.16 11.36 7.61
CA ALA A 56 -7.41 10.79 8.11
C ALA A 56 -7.72 11.28 9.54
N SER A 57 -6.69 11.45 10.39
CA SER A 57 -6.85 11.98 11.74
C SER A 57 -7.25 13.46 11.75
N ALA A 58 -6.62 14.27 10.89
CA ALA A 58 -6.88 15.69 10.80
C ALA A 58 -8.24 16.01 10.17
N THR A 59 -8.65 15.25 9.15
CA THR A 59 -9.90 15.49 8.40
C THR A 59 -11.10 14.72 8.96
N GLY A 60 -10.87 13.69 9.77
CA GLY A 60 -11.90 12.74 10.20
C GLY A 60 -12.43 11.83 9.10
N SER A 61 -11.87 11.89 7.88
CA SER A 61 -12.33 11.14 6.71
C SER A 61 -11.26 10.21 6.17
N LEU A 62 -11.60 8.92 6.07
CA LEU A 62 -10.70 7.90 5.56
C LEU A 62 -10.38 8.09 4.07
N LEU A 63 -11.34 8.58 3.28
CA LEU A 63 -11.15 8.84 1.86
C LEU A 63 -10.10 9.93 1.62
N TRP A 64 -10.18 11.02 2.38
CA TRP A 64 -9.18 12.09 2.32
C TRP A 64 -7.81 11.62 2.80
N GLY A 65 -7.76 10.78 3.82
CA GLY A 65 -6.53 10.08 4.23
C GLY A 65 -5.89 9.33 3.06
N ILE A 66 -6.64 8.43 2.42
CA ILE A 66 -6.13 7.62 1.30
C ILE A 66 -5.62 8.52 0.16
N LEU A 67 -6.42 9.50 -0.28
CA LEU A 67 -6.05 10.38 -1.40
C LEU A 67 -4.79 11.20 -1.11
N LEU A 68 -4.69 11.78 0.09
CA LEU A 68 -3.53 12.60 0.46
C LEU A 68 -2.30 11.74 0.76
N GLY A 69 -2.49 10.50 1.22
CA GLY A 69 -1.44 9.49 1.33
C GLY A 69 -0.83 9.14 -0.03
N ILE A 70 -1.68 8.82 -1.01
CA ILE A 70 -1.27 8.57 -2.40
C ILE A 70 -0.49 9.78 -2.94
N LEU A 71 -1.02 10.98 -2.76
CA LEU A 71 -0.38 12.21 -3.23
C LEU A 71 1.00 12.43 -2.58
N SER A 72 1.13 12.15 -1.29
CA SER A 72 2.40 12.26 -0.57
C SER A 72 3.46 11.29 -1.11
N SER A 73 3.07 10.03 -1.37
CA SER A 73 3.97 9.06 -2.01
C SER A 73 4.30 9.43 -3.46
N MET A 74 3.35 9.99 -4.23
CA MET A 74 3.61 10.48 -5.59
C MET A 74 4.63 11.63 -5.59
N VAL A 75 4.55 12.55 -4.64
CA VAL A 75 5.52 13.65 -4.49
C VAL A 75 6.91 13.08 -4.16
N LEU A 76 7.01 12.13 -3.24
CA LEU A 76 8.30 11.51 -2.91
C LEU A 76 8.87 10.71 -4.09
N ALA A 77 8.03 9.96 -4.80
CA ALA A 77 8.41 9.22 -6.01
C ALA A 77 8.88 10.16 -7.12
N TYR A 78 8.22 11.32 -7.28
CA TYR A 78 8.64 12.36 -8.22
C TYR A 78 10.01 12.92 -7.86
N ILE A 79 10.28 13.22 -6.58
CA ILE A 79 11.58 13.69 -6.11
C ILE A 79 12.66 12.63 -6.37
N PHE A 80 12.40 11.37 -6.01
CA PHE A 80 13.31 10.25 -6.27
C PHE A 80 13.61 10.09 -7.77
N GLY A 81 12.57 10.12 -8.61
CA GLY A 81 12.69 10.05 -10.06
C GLY A 81 13.46 11.24 -10.63
N PHE A 82 13.19 12.45 -10.16
CA PHE A 82 13.89 13.67 -10.60
C PHE A 82 15.39 13.60 -10.28
N ILE A 83 15.76 13.20 -9.07
CA ILE A 83 17.16 13.10 -8.66
C ILE A 83 17.89 11.99 -9.45
N SER A 84 17.27 10.84 -9.64
CA SER A 84 17.89 9.72 -10.35
C SER A 84 17.95 9.94 -11.87
N LEU A 85 16.87 10.43 -12.49
CA LEU A 85 16.76 10.60 -13.95
C LEU A 85 17.39 11.90 -14.44
N TYR A 86 17.01 13.04 -13.85
CA TYR A 86 17.39 14.35 -14.37
C TYR A 86 18.77 14.77 -13.87
N LEU A 87 19.03 14.59 -12.57
CA LEU A 87 20.33 14.89 -11.96
C LEU A 87 21.36 13.76 -12.17
N LYS A 88 20.96 12.63 -12.77
CA LYS A 88 21.81 11.47 -13.07
C LYS A 88 22.51 10.90 -11.83
N ALA A 89 21.88 11.01 -10.67
CA ALA A 89 22.40 10.41 -9.45
C ALA A 89 22.31 8.88 -9.52
N ASN A 90 23.20 8.20 -8.78
CA ASN A 90 23.13 6.74 -8.68
C ASN A 90 21.80 6.32 -8.04
N ILE A 91 21.05 5.46 -8.74
CA ILE A 91 19.72 5.05 -8.33
C ILE A 91 19.69 4.26 -7.02
N PHE A 92 20.71 3.43 -6.75
CA PHE A 92 20.80 2.66 -5.51
C PHE A 92 21.04 3.60 -4.33
N ILE A 93 21.97 4.54 -4.46
CA ILE A 93 22.25 5.52 -3.41
C ILE A 93 21.03 6.39 -3.14
N THR A 94 20.41 6.92 -4.20
CA THR A 94 19.22 7.78 -4.09
C THR A 94 18.04 7.01 -3.49
N GLY A 95 17.86 5.74 -3.86
CA GLY A 95 16.79 4.88 -3.34
C GLY A 95 16.98 4.57 -1.87
N LEU A 96 18.19 4.17 -1.46
CA LEU A 96 18.52 3.95 -0.05
C LEU A 96 18.36 5.22 0.78
N ALA A 97 18.80 6.37 0.25
CA ALA A 97 18.61 7.66 0.89
C ALA A 97 17.12 8.02 1.03
N THR A 98 16.30 7.71 0.03
CA THR A 98 14.85 7.94 0.06
C THR A 98 14.16 7.07 1.12
N ASN A 99 14.56 5.80 1.24
CA ASN A 99 14.05 4.91 2.29
C ASN A 99 14.44 5.40 3.69
N LEU A 100 15.71 5.77 3.88
CA LEU A 100 16.20 6.32 5.16
C LEU A 100 15.51 7.64 5.52
N PHE A 101 15.31 8.51 4.53
CA PHE A 101 14.58 9.75 4.70
C PHE A 101 13.15 9.47 5.16
N ALA A 102 12.41 8.62 4.45
CA ALA A 102 11.04 8.28 4.83
C ALA A 102 10.97 7.67 6.24
N LEU A 103 11.91 6.80 6.59
CA LEU A 103 12.01 6.19 7.92
C LEU A 103 12.22 7.25 9.01
N GLY A 104 13.22 8.11 8.88
CA GLY A 104 13.49 9.16 9.85
C GLY A 104 12.37 10.20 9.93
N PHE A 105 11.88 10.64 8.77
CA PHE A 105 10.87 11.68 8.64
C PHE A 105 9.55 11.27 9.28
N THR A 106 9.06 10.07 8.99
CA THR A 106 7.80 9.56 9.55
C THR A 106 7.89 9.36 11.06
N VAL A 107 9.01 8.89 11.58
CA VAL A 107 9.22 8.71 13.04
C VAL A 107 9.25 10.06 13.76
N VAL A 108 9.98 11.04 13.24
CA VAL A 108 10.08 12.38 13.84
C VAL A 108 8.72 13.07 13.83
N LEU A 109 8.03 13.07 12.70
CA LEU A 109 6.70 13.68 12.61
C LEU A 109 5.66 12.96 13.46
N ALA A 110 5.67 11.63 13.51
CA ALA A 110 4.77 10.89 14.39
C ALA A 110 4.96 11.29 15.85
N HIS A 111 6.21 11.42 16.29
CA HIS A 111 6.51 11.86 17.65
C HIS A 111 6.07 13.31 17.89
N GLN A 112 6.29 14.20 16.94
CA GLN A 112 5.90 15.61 17.07
C GLN A 112 4.38 15.83 17.07
N ILE A 113 3.64 15.08 16.25
CA ILE A 113 2.18 15.24 16.11
C ILE A 113 1.42 14.47 17.20
N TYR A 114 1.85 13.26 17.53
CA TYR A 114 1.10 12.35 18.40
C TYR A 114 1.76 12.07 19.75
N GLY A 115 2.97 12.58 19.99
CA GLY A 115 3.76 12.27 21.19
C GLY A 115 4.33 10.84 21.22
N HIS A 116 3.94 9.97 20.28
CA HIS A 116 4.27 8.55 20.25
C HIS A 116 4.94 8.20 18.93
N LYS A 117 5.85 7.22 18.97
CA LYS A 117 6.53 6.70 17.79
C LYS A 117 5.76 5.48 17.28
N GLY A 118 5.17 5.56 16.09
CA GLY A 118 4.58 4.41 15.40
C GLY A 118 3.29 3.85 16.00
N VAL A 119 2.65 4.56 16.94
CA VAL A 119 1.34 4.18 17.48
C VAL A 119 0.32 5.22 17.07
N VAL A 120 -0.82 4.77 16.58
CA VAL A 120 -1.97 5.61 16.25
C VAL A 120 -2.88 5.67 17.49
N PRO A 121 -2.86 6.74 18.31
CA PRO A 121 -3.57 6.76 19.59
C PRO A 121 -5.09 7.01 19.43
N PHE A 122 -5.60 7.14 18.21
CA PHE A 122 -6.98 7.49 17.90
C PHE A 122 -7.67 6.41 17.06
N LYS A 123 -8.97 6.28 17.26
CA LYS A 123 -9.80 5.32 16.55
C LYS A 123 -10.11 5.86 15.15
N LEU A 124 -9.48 5.27 14.13
CA LEU A 124 -9.81 5.56 12.73
C LEU A 124 -11.13 4.88 12.34
N PRO A 125 -11.94 5.51 11.46
CA PRO A 125 -13.03 4.82 10.79
C PRO A 125 -12.49 3.56 10.10
N THR A 126 -13.14 2.42 10.30
CA THR A 126 -12.77 1.17 9.62
C THR A 126 -13.24 1.21 8.17
N LEU A 127 -12.47 0.59 7.27
CA LEU A 127 -12.91 0.39 5.89
C LEU A 127 -14.20 -0.44 5.88
N PRO A 128 -15.13 -0.18 4.94
CA PRO A 128 -16.31 -1.01 4.78
C PRO A 128 -15.88 -2.39 4.30
N VAL A 129 -16.21 -3.41 5.10
CA VAL A 129 -16.01 -4.82 4.76
C VAL A 129 -17.20 -5.29 3.93
N ILE A 130 -16.94 -5.84 2.75
CA ILE A 130 -18.00 -6.42 1.92
C ILE A 130 -18.29 -7.83 2.45
N SER A 131 -19.42 -7.98 3.14
CA SER A 131 -19.95 -9.28 3.54
C SER A 131 -21.27 -9.53 2.82
N ILE A 132 -21.31 -10.61 2.04
CA ILE A 132 -22.55 -11.11 1.41
C ILE A 132 -22.97 -12.36 2.20
N PRO A 133 -24.03 -12.27 3.04
CA PRO A 133 -24.43 -13.36 3.95
C PRO A 133 -24.79 -14.67 3.24
N PHE A 134 -25.18 -14.61 1.96
CA PHE A 134 -25.61 -15.77 1.18
C PHE A 134 -24.45 -16.59 0.60
N LEU A 135 -23.33 -15.95 0.21
CA LEU A 135 -22.16 -16.64 -0.35
C LEU A 135 -21.16 -17.11 0.73
N GLN A 136 -21.21 -16.57 1.95
CA GLN A 136 -20.44 -17.07 3.10
C GLN A 136 -20.83 -18.51 3.51
N LYS A 137 -21.96 -19.04 3.02
CA LYS A 137 -22.39 -20.41 3.28
C LYS A 137 -21.61 -21.48 2.50
N ILE A 138 -20.72 -21.09 1.58
CA ILE A 138 -19.85 -22.03 0.85
C ILE A 138 -18.52 -22.14 1.64
N PRO A 139 -18.27 -23.22 2.40
CA PRO A 139 -17.23 -23.32 3.44
C PRO A 139 -15.77 -23.37 2.93
N LEU A 140 -15.52 -22.97 1.69
CA LEU A 140 -14.16 -22.89 1.11
C LEU A 140 -14.01 -21.62 0.24
N LEU A 141 -14.94 -21.38 -0.67
CA LEU A 141 -14.90 -20.20 -1.56
C LEU A 141 -15.44 -18.94 -0.88
N GLY A 142 -16.42 -19.07 0.02
CA GLY A 142 -16.99 -17.95 0.76
C GLY A 142 -15.98 -17.32 1.71
N ASP A 143 -15.38 -18.13 2.57
CA ASP A 143 -14.49 -17.64 3.64
C ASP A 143 -13.12 -17.15 3.14
N LEU A 144 -12.65 -17.63 1.98
CA LEU A 144 -11.38 -17.19 1.39
C LEU A 144 -11.50 -15.88 0.59
N PHE A 145 -12.61 -15.70 -0.14
CA PHE A 145 -12.77 -14.56 -1.07
C PHE A 145 -13.70 -13.46 -0.57
N LEU A 146 -14.56 -13.71 0.42
CA LEU A 146 -15.52 -12.75 0.96
C LEU A 146 -15.14 -12.30 2.38
N GLY A 147 -15.51 -11.07 2.74
CA GLY A 147 -15.17 -10.50 4.04
C GLY A 147 -13.87 -9.70 4.08
N HIS A 148 -13.30 -9.38 2.92
CA HIS A 148 -12.16 -8.47 2.82
C HIS A 148 -12.60 -7.01 2.77
N ASP A 149 -11.67 -6.11 3.08
CA ASP A 149 -11.87 -4.67 2.89
C ASP A 149 -11.97 -4.31 1.41
N ILE A 150 -12.65 -3.20 1.10
CA ILE A 150 -12.81 -2.67 -0.26
C ILE A 150 -11.47 -2.56 -1.03
N ILE A 151 -10.37 -2.27 -0.33
CA ILE A 151 -9.03 -2.11 -0.94
C ILE A 151 -8.52 -3.44 -1.52
N VAL A 152 -8.84 -4.57 -0.91
CA VAL A 152 -8.43 -5.90 -1.41
C VAL A 152 -9.07 -6.15 -2.77
N TYR A 153 -10.38 -5.91 -2.89
CA TYR A 153 -11.09 -6.08 -4.16
C TYR A 153 -10.60 -5.11 -5.24
N ILE A 154 -10.33 -3.85 -4.86
CA ILE A 154 -9.72 -2.87 -5.77
C ILE A 154 -8.35 -3.38 -6.24
N SER A 155 -7.54 -3.98 -5.37
CA SER A 155 -6.22 -4.49 -5.74
C SER A 155 -6.28 -5.57 -6.82
N TRP A 156 -7.25 -6.48 -6.75
CA TRP A 156 -7.43 -7.52 -7.77
C TRP A 156 -7.88 -6.93 -9.12
N ILE A 157 -8.75 -5.93 -9.09
CA ILE A 157 -9.14 -5.20 -10.30
C ILE A 157 -7.91 -4.50 -10.91
N ILE A 158 -7.07 -3.87 -10.09
CA ILE A 158 -5.84 -3.23 -10.55
C ILE A 158 -4.87 -4.26 -11.15
N VAL A 159 -4.74 -5.46 -10.59
CA VAL A 159 -3.93 -6.54 -11.21
C VAL A 159 -4.42 -6.84 -12.63
N ILE A 160 -5.73 -7.02 -12.83
CA ILE A 160 -6.31 -7.29 -14.15
C ILE A 160 -6.06 -6.12 -15.10
N ILE A 161 -6.27 -4.89 -14.65
CA ILE A 161 -6.01 -3.68 -15.44
C ILE A 161 -4.54 -3.62 -15.83
N THR A 162 -3.61 -3.83 -14.89
CA THR A 162 -2.17 -3.84 -15.16
C THR A 162 -1.79 -4.88 -16.20
N ALA A 163 -2.37 -6.09 -16.11
CA ALA A 163 -2.14 -7.13 -17.12
C ALA A 163 -2.65 -6.69 -18.52
N ILE A 164 -3.82 -6.06 -18.60
CA ILE A 164 -4.34 -5.53 -19.87
C ILE A 164 -3.44 -4.41 -20.39
N VAL A 165 -3.03 -3.46 -19.54
CA VAL A 165 -2.16 -2.35 -19.93
C VAL A 165 -0.84 -2.86 -20.50
N ILE A 166 -0.17 -3.76 -19.79
CA ILE A 166 1.13 -4.30 -20.24
C ILE A 166 0.99 -5.11 -21.54
N TYR A 167 0.00 -6.01 -21.63
CA TYR A 167 -0.07 -6.94 -22.78
C TYR A 167 -0.90 -6.46 -23.96
N LYS A 168 -1.73 -5.42 -23.80
CA LYS A 168 -2.69 -4.97 -24.82
C LYS A 168 -2.57 -3.49 -25.19
N THR A 169 -1.66 -2.73 -24.57
CA THR A 169 -1.50 -1.29 -24.86
C THR A 169 -0.04 -0.95 -25.14
N PRO A 170 0.26 0.18 -25.83
CA PRO A 170 1.65 0.58 -26.13
C PRO A 170 2.45 1.08 -24.92
N PHE A 171 1.84 1.10 -23.72
CA PHE A 171 2.52 1.39 -22.46
C PHE A 171 3.23 0.18 -21.85
N GLY A 172 3.09 -1.00 -22.46
CA GLY A 172 3.91 -2.20 -22.19
C GLY A 172 5.04 -2.34 -23.21
#